data_AF-A0A225VPV6-F1
#
_entry.id   AF-A0A225VPV6-F1
#
_cell.length_a   1.000
_cell.length_b   1.000
_cell.length_c   1.000
_cell.angle_alpha   90.00
_cell.angle_beta   90.00
_cell.angle_gamma   90.00
#
_symmetry.space_group_name_H-M   'P 1'
#
loop_
_entity.id
_entity.type
_entity.pdbx_description
1 polymer ?
#
loop_
_entity_poly.entity_id
_entity_poly.type
_entity_poly.pdbx_seq_one_letter_code
_entity_poly.pdbx_strand_id
1 'polypeptide(L)'
;MLLDVRSTKASSPATENSLLRAADVTNESVAAAATDFLEQTSDSITEILLIHGPCSFVRSTWTGGNITKADLLREVHNLAVEDEISLVTHESNHEGTIVDWLLNAKENEIIVLCWVGRLSDSPTTLRALELINNRVIIVSPIGVNHGVLPSSVVGVLSGFGQLSFGLALAAAKNLSLQH
;
A
#
# COMPACT_ATOMS: atom_id res chain seq x y z
N MET A 1 28.84 -26.94 -92.49
CA MET A 1 27.54 -27.14 -93.18
C MET A 1 26.55 -26.15 -92.59
N LEU A 2 25.95 -25.32 -93.44
CA LEU A 2 24.95 -24.29 -93.14
C LEU A 2 23.64 -24.87 -92.57
N LEU A 3 22.94 -24.07 -91.74
CA LEU A 3 21.53 -23.59 -91.86
C LEU A 3 21.12 -22.96 -90.49
N ASP A 4 20.88 -21.63 -90.35
CA ASP A 4 19.63 -20.86 -90.60
C ASP A 4 18.38 -21.39 -89.84
N VAL A 5 17.47 -20.65 -89.18
CA VAL A 5 17.28 -19.21 -88.90
C VAL A 5 16.05 -19.02 -87.95
N ARG A 6 15.97 -17.89 -87.19
CA ARG A 6 14.76 -17.19 -86.61
C ARG A 6 13.97 -17.86 -85.45
N SER A 7 13.32 -17.20 -84.47
CA SER A 7 12.96 -15.79 -84.19
C SER A 7 12.32 -15.62 -82.78
N THR A 8 12.47 -14.41 -82.19
CA THR A 8 11.56 -13.61 -81.31
C THR A 8 11.42 -13.77 -79.77
N LYS A 9 11.67 -12.62 -79.10
CA LYS A 9 10.99 -11.95 -77.92
C LYS A 9 11.00 -12.66 -76.54
N ALA A 10 10.99 -12.02 -75.37
CA ALA A 10 11.12 -10.65 -74.84
C ALA A 10 11.18 -10.71 -73.27
N SER A 11 11.62 -9.61 -72.63
CA SER A 11 11.30 -9.09 -71.27
C SER A 11 11.64 -9.86 -69.96
N SER A 12 12.50 -9.18 -69.16
CA SER A 12 12.64 -8.99 -67.67
C SER A 12 11.56 -9.52 -66.67
N PRO A 13 11.71 -9.37 -65.32
CA PRO A 13 12.87 -9.42 -64.40
C PRO A 13 12.61 -10.24 -63.10
N ALA A 14 13.64 -10.30 -62.25
CA ALA A 14 13.71 -10.54 -60.79
C ALA A 14 12.46 -10.91 -59.97
N THR A 15 12.58 -11.96 -59.13
CA THR A 15 11.73 -12.15 -57.95
C THR A 15 12.53 -12.86 -56.85
N GLU A 16 13.21 -12.08 -56.01
CA GLU A 16 13.65 -12.52 -54.68
C GLU A 16 13.17 -11.49 -53.65
N ASN A 17 12.81 -11.99 -52.47
CA ASN A 17 12.40 -11.28 -51.25
C ASN A 17 10.88 -11.09 -51.06
N SER A 18 10.22 -12.14 -50.55
CA SER A 18 8.90 -12.04 -49.90
C SER A 18 8.79 -12.82 -48.58
N LEU A 19 9.91 -13.21 -47.95
CA LEU A 19 9.89 -13.96 -46.67
C LEU A 19 10.37 -13.15 -45.44
N LEU A 20 10.72 -11.88 -45.60
CA LEU A 20 11.27 -11.03 -44.52
C LEU A 20 10.26 -10.10 -43.84
N ARG A 21 8.94 -10.27 -44.09
CA ARG A 21 7.90 -9.37 -43.54
C ARG A 21 6.95 -10.01 -42.51
N ALA A 22 7.19 -11.25 -42.12
CA ALA A 22 6.32 -11.96 -41.16
C ALA A 22 6.91 -12.07 -39.74
N ALA A 23 8.14 -11.62 -39.50
CA ALA A 23 8.82 -11.75 -38.20
C ALA A 23 8.73 -10.49 -37.32
N ASP A 24 8.37 -9.32 -37.86
CA ASP A 24 8.28 -8.08 -37.08
C ASP A 24 6.93 -7.90 -36.38
N VAL A 25 5.84 -8.46 -36.93
CA VAL A 25 4.48 -8.26 -36.39
C VAL A 25 4.24 -9.05 -35.10
N THR A 26 5.04 -10.09 -34.84
CA THR A 26 4.93 -10.91 -33.62
C THR A 26 5.71 -10.32 -32.44
N ASN A 27 6.72 -9.48 -32.67
CA ASN A 27 7.53 -8.93 -31.58
C ASN A 27 6.88 -7.70 -30.92
N GLU A 28 6.19 -6.85 -31.68
CA GLU A 28 5.48 -5.69 -31.12
C GLU A 28 4.27 -6.11 -30.28
N SER A 29 3.55 -7.17 -30.69
CA SER A 29 2.40 -7.71 -29.94
C SER A 29 2.79 -8.38 -28.63
N VAL A 30 3.95 -9.05 -28.57
CA VAL A 30 4.43 -9.70 -27.34
C VAL A 30 5.10 -8.69 -26.42
N ALA A 31 5.79 -7.67 -26.95
CA ALA A 31 6.32 -6.58 -26.16
C ALA A 31 5.21 -5.71 -25.55
N ALA A 32 4.14 -5.41 -26.31
CA ALA A 32 2.98 -4.67 -25.82
C ALA A 32 2.17 -5.47 -24.78
N ALA A 33 1.99 -6.78 -24.98
CA ALA A 33 1.36 -7.65 -24.00
C ALA A 33 2.24 -7.86 -22.74
N ALA A 34 3.57 -7.84 -22.88
CA ALA A 34 4.50 -7.93 -21.76
C ALA A 34 4.57 -6.61 -20.97
N THR A 35 4.43 -5.44 -21.62
CA THR A 35 4.30 -4.17 -20.90
C THR A 35 2.95 -4.05 -20.19
N ASP A 36 1.85 -4.52 -20.79
CA ASP A 36 0.55 -4.59 -20.11
C ASP A 36 0.55 -5.57 -18.92
N PHE A 37 1.30 -6.69 -19.01
CA PHE A 37 1.49 -7.63 -17.89
C PHE A 37 2.44 -7.10 -16.81
N LEU A 38 3.46 -6.32 -17.18
CA LEU A 38 4.40 -5.72 -16.23
C LEU A 38 3.84 -4.47 -15.54
N GLU A 39 2.85 -3.79 -16.14
CA GLU A 39 2.08 -2.73 -15.47
C GLU A 39 0.95 -3.28 -14.58
N GLN A 40 0.57 -4.56 -14.72
CA GLN A 40 -0.49 -5.19 -13.92
C GLN A 40 -0.03 -6.02 -12.72
N THR A 41 1.27 -6.04 -12.38
CA THR A 41 1.78 -6.80 -11.22
C THR A 41 2.68 -5.98 -10.32
N SER A 42 2.25 -4.77 -9.95
CA SER A 42 2.58 -4.28 -8.62
C SER A 42 1.33 -4.43 -7.76
N ASP A 43 1.09 -5.64 -7.25
CA ASP A 43 0.44 -5.76 -5.95
C ASP A 43 1.38 -5.05 -4.98
N SER A 44 1.19 -3.74 -4.86
CA SER A 44 2.02 -2.91 -4.01
C SER A 44 1.71 -3.35 -2.60
N ILE A 45 2.68 -4.02 -1.99
CA ILE A 45 2.61 -4.43 -0.59
C ILE A 45 2.16 -3.20 0.20
N THR A 46 1.05 -3.33 0.92
CA THR A 46 0.51 -2.21 1.68
C THR A 46 1.44 -1.94 2.86
N GLU A 47 2.08 -0.78 2.88
CA GLU A 47 2.94 -0.35 3.98
C GLU A 47 2.11 0.33 5.06
N ILE A 48 2.17 -0.21 6.28
CA ILE A 48 1.46 0.31 7.44
C ILE A 48 2.45 0.62 8.57
N LEU A 49 2.35 1.84 9.08
CA LEU A 49 2.96 2.27 10.32
C LEU A 49 1.93 2.21 11.46
N LEU A 50 2.07 1.24 12.34
CA LEU A 50 1.25 1.10 13.55
C LEU A 50 1.93 1.78 14.74
N ILE A 51 1.30 2.81 15.29
CA ILE A 51 1.81 3.55 16.44
C ILE A 51 0.89 3.34 17.64
N HIS A 52 1.42 2.73 18.70
CA HIS A 52 0.78 2.68 20.01
C HIS A 52 1.15 3.92 20.83
N GLY A 53 0.18 4.84 20.95
CA GLY A 53 0.31 6.06 21.72
C GLY A 53 0.23 5.87 23.23
N PRO A 54 0.11 6.97 24.00
CA PRO A 54 0.21 6.93 25.45
C PRO A 54 -0.85 6.04 26.10
N CYS A 55 -0.42 5.30 27.10
CA CYS A 55 -1.25 4.37 27.87
C CYS A 55 -1.91 3.26 27.03
N SER A 56 -1.42 2.99 25.81
CA SER A 56 -1.86 1.82 25.02
C SER A 56 -1.66 0.52 25.80
N PHE A 57 -0.52 0.41 26.49
CA PHE A 57 -0.24 -0.72 27.38
C PHE A 57 0.04 -0.23 28.79
N VAL A 58 -0.56 -0.89 29.78
CA VAL A 58 -0.32 -0.65 31.20
C VAL A 58 0.08 -1.98 31.83
N ARG A 59 1.26 -2.03 32.47
CA ARG A 59 1.81 -3.26 33.07
C ARG A 59 1.79 -4.44 32.09
N SER A 60 2.25 -4.19 30.86
CA SER A 60 2.29 -5.19 29.77
C SER A 60 0.93 -5.79 29.37
N THR A 61 -0.16 -5.12 29.71
CA THR A 61 -1.53 -5.48 29.34
C THR A 61 -2.12 -4.40 28.45
N TRP A 62 -2.82 -4.81 27.40
CA TRP A 62 -3.53 -3.90 26.50
C TRP A 62 -4.67 -3.18 27.21
N THR A 63 -4.79 -1.87 27.04
CA THR A 63 -5.84 -1.08 27.72
C THR A 63 -7.25 -1.38 27.20
N GLY A 64 -7.39 -1.95 26.00
CA GLY A 64 -8.68 -2.32 25.41
C GLY A 64 -9.17 -3.73 25.65
N GLY A 65 -8.56 -4.48 26.56
CA GLY A 65 -8.99 -5.85 26.82
C GLY A 65 -8.12 -6.57 27.84
N ASN A 66 -8.33 -7.88 27.97
CA ASN A 66 -7.54 -8.73 28.85
C ASN A 66 -6.57 -9.59 28.04
N ILE A 67 -5.64 -8.93 27.35
CA ILE A 67 -4.61 -9.56 26.52
C ILE A 67 -3.25 -8.93 26.83
N THR A 68 -2.20 -9.76 26.83
CA THR A 68 -0.84 -9.26 27.04
C THR A 68 -0.36 -8.49 25.81
N LYS A 69 0.56 -7.55 26.01
CA LYS A 69 1.24 -6.84 24.91
C LYS A 69 1.85 -7.82 23.90
N ALA A 70 2.54 -8.85 24.38
CA ALA A 70 3.20 -9.82 23.51
C ALA A 70 2.19 -10.60 22.65
N ASP A 71 1.08 -11.02 23.25
CA ASP A 71 0.03 -11.74 22.54
C ASP A 71 -0.67 -10.86 21.51
N LEU A 72 -1.02 -9.63 21.89
CA LEU A 72 -1.65 -8.68 20.96
C LEU A 72 -0.75 -8.38 19.76
N LEU A 73 0.53 -8.05 20.01
CA LEU A 73 1.45 -7.73 18.92
C LEU A 73 1.66 -8.92 17.98
N ARG A 74 1.69 -10.14 18.53
CA ARG A 74 1.74 -11.37 17.74
C ARG A 74 0.48 -11.57 16.91
N GLU A 75 -0.71 -11.39 17.49
CA GLU A 75 -1.98 -11.48 16.75
C GLU A 75 -2.05 -10.46 15.61
N VAL A 76 -1.69 -9.20 15.88
CA VAL A 76 -1.70 -8.13 14.86
C VAL A 76 -0.68 -8.42 13.75
N HIS A 77 0.49 -8.93 14.10
CA HIS A 77 1.49 -9.32 13.10
C HIS A 77 1.01 -10.51 12.25
N ASN A 78 0.36 -11.51 12.85
CA ASN A 78 -0.19 -12.63 12.10
C ASN A 78 -1.27 -12.15 11.11
N LEU A 79 -2.17 -11.26 11.53
CA LEU A 79 -3.17 -10.65 10.66
C LEU A 79 -2.51 -9.89 9.49
N ALA A 80 -1.46 -9.12 9.76
CA ALA A 80 -0.74 -8.41 8.71
C ALA A 80 -0.08 -9.37 7.70
N VAL A 81 0.49 -10.48 8.16
CA VAL A 81 1.06 -11.51 7.28
C VAL A 81 -0.02 -12.18 6.43
N GLU A 82 -1.16 -12.53 7.03
CA GLU A 82 -2.31 -13.12 6.31
C GLU A 82 -2.84 -12.19 5.22
N ASP A 83 -2.79 -10.88 5.46
CA ASP A 83 -3.25 -9.85 4.52
C ASP A 83 -2.14 -9.31 3.58
N GLU A 84 -0.93 -9.87 3.61
CA GLU A 84 0.23 -9.43 2.80
C GLU A 84 0.60 -7.94 3.02
N ILE A 85 0.50 -7.50 4.27
CA ILE A 85 0.80 -6.13 4.71
C ILE A 85 2.23 -6.07 5.26
N SER A 86 2.99 -5.05 4.85
CA SER A 86 4.26 -4.68 5.49
C SER A 86 3.98 -3.81 6.71
N LEU A 87 4.09 -4.39 7.90
CA LEU A 87 3.75 -3.73 9.16
C LEU A 87 5.01 -3.33 9.96
N VAL A 88 5.15 -2.04 10.23
CA VAL A 88 6.12 -1.51 11.20
C VAL A 88 5.37 -1.06 12.44
N THR A 89 5.80 -1.51 13.62
CA THR A 89 5.13 -1.16 14.89
C THR A 89 6.04 -0.36 15.81
N HIS A 90 5.49 0.72 16.37
CA HIS A 90 6.12 1.58 17.35
C HIS A 90 5.22 1.77 18.58
N GLU A 91 5.82 2.04 19.73
CA GLU A 91 5.10 2.32 20.97
C GLU A 91 5.85 3.36 21.80
N SER A 92 5.14 4.37 22.28
CA SER A 92 5.70 5.32 23.24
C SER A 92 4.61 5.92 24.12
N ASN A 93 4.99 6.30 25.34
CA ASN A 93 4.18 7.16 26.19
C ASN A 93 4.54 8.66 26.06
N HIS A 94 5.56 8.97 25.25
CA HIS A 94 6.04 10.33 25.05
C HIS A 94 5.45 10.91 23.77
N GLU A 95 4.63 11.96 23.91
CA GLU A 95 3.97 12.66 22.79
C GLU A 95 4.99 13.12 21.75
N GLY A 96 6.13 13.69 22.17
CA GLY A 96 7.18 14.14 21.26
C GLY A 96 7.70 13.03 20.34
N THR A 97 7.96 11.84 20.88
CA THR A 97 8.41 10.68 20.09
C THR A 97 7.37 10.24 19.07
N ILE A 98 6.08 10.31 19.42
CA ILE A 98 5.00 9.93 18.51
C ILE A 98 4.87 10.96 17.39
N VAL A 99 4.97 12.24 17.72
CA VAL A 99 5.02 13.33 16.74
C VAL A 99 6.19 13.14 15.80
N ASP A 100 7.37 12.77 16.30
CA ASP A 100 8.53 12.49 15.46
C ASP A 100 8.23 11.34 14.48
N TRP A 101 7.61 10.25 14.91
CA TRP A 101 7.22 9.16 14.01
C TRP A 101 6.17 9.57 12.97
N LEU A 102 5.18 10.38 13.36
CA LEU A 102 4.18 10.90 12.42
C LEU A 102 4.85 11.75 11.32
N LEU A 103 5.71 12.68 11.72
CA LEU A 103 6.35 13.62 10.78
C LEU A 103 7.43 12.97 9.91
N ASN A 104 7.98 11.82 10.31
CA ASN A 104 8.98 11.06 9.56
C ASN A 104 8.39 9.83 8.84
N ALA A 105 7.06 9.69 8.84
CA ALA A 105 6.38 8.64 8.10
C ALA A 105 6.69 8.75 6.59
N LYS A 106 6.82 7.60 5.90
CA LYS A 106 7.00 7.55 4.45
C LYS A 106 5.78 8.14 3.75
N GLU A 107 5.97 8.87 2.66
CA GLU A 107 4.89 9.64 2.00
C GLU A 107 3.63 8.82 1.66
N ASN A 108 3.78 7.53 1.32
CA ASN A 108 2.68 6.67 0.88
C ASN A 108 2.24 5.60 1.89
N GLU A 109 2.84 5.55 3.08
CA GLU A 109 2.42 4.56 4.08
C GLU A 109 1.14 5.00 4.79
N ILE A 110 0.30 4.03 5.15
CA ILE A 110 -0.91 4.28 5.94
C ILE A 110 -0.56 4.20 7.42
N ILE A 111 -1.00 5.18 8.19
CA ILE A 111 -0.71 5.24 9.61
C ILE A 111 -1.93 4.72 10.38
N VAL A 112 -1.71 3.72 11.24
CA VAL A 112 -2.68 3.31 12.24
C VAL A 112 -2.22 3.86 13.58
N LEU A 113 -2.90 4.89 14.07
CA LEU A 113 -2.58 5.54 15.34
C LEU A 113 -3.52 5.05 16.44
N CYS A 114 -2.98 4.22 17.33
CA CYS A 114 -3.67 3.78 18.52
C CYS A 114 -3.57 4.86 19.62
N TRP A 115 -4.71 5.46 19.99
CA TRP A 115 -4.76 6.54 20.98
C TRP A 115 -5.87 6.31 22.00
N VAL A 116 -5.52 6.20 23.28
CA VAL A 116 -6.48 5.86 24.35
C VAL A 116 -7.30 7.07 24.80
N GLY A 117 -6.66 8.24 24.92
CA GLY A 117 -7.32 9.46 25.37
C GLY A 117 -8.09 10.17 24.26
N ARG A 118 -8.58 11.39 24.53
CA ARG A 118 -9.08 12.26 23.47
C ARG A 118 -7.89 12.90 22.75
N LEU A 119 -7.92 12.97 21.43
CA LEU A 119 -6.86 13.68 20.68
C LEU A 119 -6.97 15.19 20.85
N SER A 120 -8.16 15.73 21.12
CA SER A 120 -8.37 17.13 21.52
C SER A 120 -7.53 17.58 22.71
N ASP A 121 -7.13 16.62 23.57
CA ASP A 121 -6.31 16.90 24.75
C ASP A 121 -4.80 16.93 24.42
N SER A 122 -4.44 16.70 23.15
CA SER A 122 -3.06 16.65 22.62
C SER A 122 -2.92 17.53 21.38
N PRO A 123 -2.86 18.87 21.55
CA PRO A 123 -2.78 19.81 20.43
C PRO A 123 -1.56 19.60 19.54
N THR A 124 -0.44 19.14 20.11
CA THR A 124 0.80 18.89 19.36
C THR A 124 0.61 17.74 18.37
N THR A 125 0.00 16.63 18.82
CA THR A 125 -0.33 15.50 17.94
C THR A 125 -1.34 15.90 16.87
N LEU A 126 -2.39 16.65 17.22
CA LEU A 126 -3.34 17.17 16.22
C LEU A 126 -2.64 18.02 15.17
N ARG A 127 -1.71 18.89 15.59
CA ARG A 127 -0.94 19.71 14.66
C ARG A 127 -0.03 18.87 13.77
N ALA A 128 0.57 17.80 14.29
CA ALA A 128 1.36 16.88 13.48
C ALA A 128 0.48 16.18 12.43
N LEU A 129 -0.71 15.71 12.81
CA LEU A 129 -1.67 15.11 11.89
C LEU A 129 -2.12 16.07 10.78
N GLU A 130 -2.21 17.37 11.05
CA GLU A 130 -2.51 18.39 10.02
C GLU A 130 -1.38 18.62 9.01
N LEU A 131 -0.13 18.29 9.38
CA LEU A 131 1.05 18.57 8.56
C LEU A 131 1.45 17.40 7.65
N ILE A 132 0.96 16.20 7.94
CA ILE A 132 1.24 15.00 7.15
C ILE A 132 0.22 14.82 6.04
N ASN A 133 0.67 14.25 4.92
CA ASN A 133 -0.19 13.86 3.80
C ASN A 133 -0.67 12.40 3.90
N ASN A 134 -0.11 11.64 4.84
CA ASN A 134 -0.50 10.26 5.08
C ASN A 134 -1.97 10.14 5.45
N ARG A 135 -2.58 9.02 5.05
CA ARG A 135 -3.89 8.63 5.54
C ARG A 135 -3.74 7.98 6.90
N VAL A 136 -4.53 8.45 7.85
CA VAL A 136 -4.46 8.05 9.25
C VAL A 136 -5.77 7.41 9.68
N ILE A 137 -5.69 6.20 10.23
CA ILE A 137 -6.80 5.53 10.90
C ILE A 137 -6.54 5.61 12.40
N ILE A 138 -7.48 6.19 13.15
CA ILE A 138 -7.39 6.21 14.61
C ILE A 138 -8.01 4.94 15.18
N VAL A 139 -7.30 4.25 16.05
CA VAL A 139 -7.79 3.12 16.84
C VAL A 139 -7.88 3.54 18.29
N SER A 140 -9.05 3.36 18.90
CA SER A 140 -9.25 3.63 20.32
C SER A 140 -9.88 2.45 21.01
N PRO A 141 -9.20 1.85 22.00
CA PRO A 141 -9.70 0.67 22.69
C PRO A 141 -11.05 0.91 23.36
N ILE A 142 -11.25 2.12 23.86
CA ILE A 142 -12.44 2.57 24.57
C ILE A 142 -13.23 3.56 23.71
N GLY A 143 -14.54 3.59 23.90
CA GLY A 143 -15.47 4.50 23.23
C GLY A 143 -15.17 5.96 23.59
N VAL A 144 -14.36 6.64 22.77
CA VAL A 144 -13.87 7.98 23.03
C VAL A 144 -14.21 8.90 21.87
N ASN A 145 -14.71 10.09 22.19
CA ASN A 145 -14.89 11.15 21.22
C ASN A 145 -13.61 12.01 21.16
N HIS A 146 -12.88 11.93 20.06
CA HIS A 146 -11.62 12.67 19.87
C HIS A 146 -11.79 14.15 19.56
N GLY A 147 -13.02 14.61 19.32
CA GLY A 147 -13.30 15.96 18.86
C GLY A 147 -13.17 16.11 17.35
N VAL A 148 -12.89 17.32 16.90
CA VAL A 148 -12.66 17.63 15.47
C VAL A 148 -11.29 17.09 15.08
N LEU A 149 -11.24 16.32 14.00
CA LEU A 149 -10.02 15.70 13.48
C LEU A 149 -9.65 16.31 12.12
N PRO A 150 -8.35 16.38 11.78
CA PRO A 150 -7.90 16.88 10.49
C PRO A 150 -8.25 15.92 9.36
N SER A 151 -8.19 16.42 8.11
CA SER A 151 -8.55 15.65 6.90
C SER A 151 -7.64 14.47 6.61
N SER A 152 -6.43 14.43 7.19
CA SER A 152 -5.54 13.27 7.14
C SER A 152 -6.15 12.05 7.85
N VAL A 153 -7.01 12.27 8.84
CA VAL A 153 -7.73 11.20 9.52
C VAL A 153 -8.92 10.76 8.69
N VAL A 154 -8.80 9.59 8.08
CA VAL A 154 -9.82 9.02 7.19
C VAL A 154 -10.88 8.22 7.95
N GLY A 155 -10.61 7.82 9.20
CA GLY A 155 -11.56 7.07 10.00
C GLY A 155 -11.13 6.89 11.46
N VAL A 156 -12.10 6.60 12.30
CA VAL A 156 -11.92 6.30 13.72
C VAL A 156 -12.63 4.98 14.05
N LEU A 157 -11.89 4.04 14.61
CA LEU A 157 -12.39 2.76 15.10
C LEU A 157 -12.31 2.77 16.63
N SER A 158 -13.46 2.88 17.30
CA SER A 158 -13.51 3.08 18.74
C SER A 158 -14.46 2.09 19.42
N GLY A 159 -14.00 1.48 20.52
CA GLY A 159 -14.84 0.62 21.36
C GLY A 159 -14.88 -0.86 20.97
N PHE A 160 -14.04 -1.32 20.03
CA PHE A 160 -13.98 -2.73 19.61
C PHE A 160 -12.85 -3.53 20.28
N GLY A 161 -12.18 -2.95 21.29
CA GLY A 161 -11.08 -3.61 21.99
C GLY A 161 -9.97 -4.04 21.00
N GLN A 162 -9.49 -5.28 21.11
CA GLN A 162 -8.46 -5.80 20.19
C GLN A 162 -8.95 -6.01 18.75
N LEU A 163 -10.26 -6.18 18.51
CA LEU A 163 -10.79 -6.39 17.15
C LEU A 163 -10.58 -5.14 16.26
N SER A 164 -10.39 -3.98 16.88
CA SER A 164 -10.09 -2.74 16.18
C SER A 164 -8.88 -2.84 15.25
N PHE A 165 -7.88 -3.66 15.59
CA PHE A 165 -6.67 -3.80 14.77
C PHE A 165 -6.95 -4.55 13.47
N GLY A 166 -7.69 -5.67 13.51
CA GLY A 166 -8.09 -6.36 12.28
C GLY A 166 -8.94 -5.48 11.36
N LEU A 167 -9.86 -4.71 11.94
CA LEU A 167 -10.65 -3.73 11.19
C LEU A 167 -9.78 -2.62 10.58
N ALA A 168 -8.79 -2.12 11.33
CA ALA A 168 -7.87 -1.09 10.86
C ALA A 168 -6.98 -1.58 9.72
N LEU A 169 -6.44 -2.80 9.82
CA LEU A 169 -5.61 -3.41 8.78
C LEU A 169 -6.42 -3.65 7.49
N ALA A 170 -7.64 -4.19 7.61
CA ALA A 170 -8.53 -4.38 6.48
C ALA A 170 -8.92 -3.05 5.82
N ALA A 171 -9.21 -2.01 6.62
CA ALA A 171 -9.49 -0.68 6.11
C ALA A 171 -8.28 -0.06 5.40
N ALA A 172 -7.08 -0.20 5.98
CA ALA A 172 -5.85 0.29 5.37
C ALA A 172 -5.57 -0.39 4.02
N LYS A 173 -5.73 -1.72 3.94
CA LYS A 173 -5.61 -2.45 2.67
C LYS A 173 -6.62 -1.97 1.62
N ASN A 174 -7.85 -1.67 2.00
CA ASN A 174 -8.82 -1.12 1.06
C ASN A 174 -8.46 0.30 0.61
N LEU A 175 -7.86 1.10 1.48
CA LEU A 175 -7.41 2.44 1.13
C LEU A 175 -6.22 2.41 0.17
N SER A 176 -5.26 1.50 0.33
CA SER A 176 -4.12 1.42 -0.60
C SER A 176 -4.54 1.13 -2.04
N LEU A 177 -5.67 0.43 -2.23
CA LEU A 177 -6.26 0.15 -3.54
C LEU A 177 -6.99 1.34 -4.19
N GLN A 178 -7.26 2.42 -3.44
CA GLN A 178 -7.98 3.60 -3.93
C GLN A 178 -7.04 4.67 -4.54
N HIS A 179 -5.83 4.27 -4.93
CA HIS A 179 -4.86 5.14 -5.62
C HIS A 179 -5.22 5.38 -7.09
#